data_AF-A0A9P6QTN2-F1
#
_entry.id   AF-A0A9P6QTN2-F1
#
_cell.length_a   1.000
_cell.length_b   1.000
_cell.length_c   1.000
_cell.angle_alpha   90.00
_cell.angle_beta   90.00
_cell.angle_gamma   90.00
#
_symmetry.space_group_name_H-M   'P 1'
#
loop_
_entity.id
_entity.type
_entity.pdbx_description
1 polymer ?
#
loop_
_entity_poly.entity_id
_entity_poly.type
_entity_poly.pdbx_seq_one_letter_code
_entity_poly.pdbx_strand_id
1 'polypeptide(L)'
;MTIHPHQNIDTTSSSALENNDKMLKSLENLKSKTASSPSGRDVEVFSGNMNKPTMKTDLPCSQQHIERTNQLVYCCTLLHQDASSLSPPDQNQLLNEAEAAWLAEIKNDPMEQHRLQWITTRMVQAFTQAAFKDSTTIAEIVSLGPILEEEHFRKLLSFLIMEFDESRLLDVELLQGLVQLVQSSSPGFLVSDNLIKIFSILRVRLQ
;
A
#
# COMPACT_ATOMS: atom_id res chain seq x y z
N MET A 1 34.84 7.87 73.14
CA MET A 1 33.41 8.19 73.35
C MET A 1 32.86 8.66 72.01
N THR A 2 31.82 8.12 71.37
CA THR A 2 30.86 7.04 71.64
C THR A 2 30.19 6.72 70.29
N ILE A 3 29.69 5.50 70.14
CA ILE A 3 29.11 4.84 68.96
C ILE A 3 27.70 5.37 68.61
N HIS A 4 27.35 5.57 67.33
CA HIS A 4 26.29 4.81 66.62
C HIS A 4 26.10 5.20 65.13
N PRO A 5 25.80 4.21 64.25
CA PRO A 5 25.49 4.38 62.82
C PRO A 5 23.98 4.24 62.50
N HIS A 6 23.53 4.82 61.38
CA HIS A 6 22.27 4.49 60.69
C HIS A 6 22.58 4.33 59.19
N GLN A 7 22.55 3.11 58.63
CA GLN A 7 21.40 2.47 57.95
C GLN A 7 20.75 3.36 56.88
N ASN A 8 20.95 3.04 55.59
CA ASN A 8 19.97 2.23 54.85
C ASN A 8 20.56 1.78 53.49
N ILE A 9 20.46 0.48 53.21
CA ILE A 9 20.86 -0.18 51.96
C ILE A 9 19.58 -0.83 51.40
N ASP A 10 19.48 -0.85 50.07
CA ASP A 10 18.69 -1.78 49.25
C ASP A 10 17.16 -1.67 49.23
N THR A 11 16.64 -0.99 48.19
CA THR A 11 15.29 -1.27 47.64
C THR A 11 15.24 -1.41 46.12
N THR A 12 16.37 -1.63 45.43
CA THR A 12 16.39 -1.71 43.95
C THR A 12 16.53 -3.12 43.37
N SER A 13 16.69 -4.17 44.18
CA SER A 13 16.97 -5.52 43.67
C SER A 13 15.75 -6.45 43.50
N SER A 14 14.56 -6.08 44.01
CA SER A 14 13.41 -7.00 43.99
C SER A 14 12.59 -6.95 42.69
N SER A 15 12.47 -5.79 42.04
CA SER A 15 11.64 -5.64 40.82
C SER A 15 12.34 -6.13 39.55
N ALA A 16 13.68 -6.16 39.54
CA ALA A 16 14.46 -6.66 38.41
C ALA A 16 14.44 -8.20 38.32
N LEU A 17 14.42 -8.90 39.46
CA LEU A 17 14.34 -10.36 39.50
C LEU A 17 12.96 -10.88 39.09
N GLU A 18 11.89 -10.18 39.46
CA GLU A 18 10.51 -10.58 39.14
C GLU A 18 10.16 -10.40 37.65
N ASN A 19 10.77 -9.41 36.99
CA ASN A 19 10.63 -9.20 35.56
C ASN A 19 11.37 -10.24 34.71
N ASN A 20 12.54 -10.69 35.17
CA ASN A 20 13.31 -11.72 34.47
C ASN A 20 12.62 -13.09 34.53
N ASP A 21 11.95 -13.40 35.64
CA ASP A 21 11.22 -14.67 35.81
C ASP A 21 9.95 -14.74 34.93
N LYS A 22 9.28 -13.60 34.71
CA LYS A 22 8.20 -13.48 33.72
C LYS A 22 8.71 -13.64 32.28
N MET A 23 9.87 -13.08 31.97
CA MET A 23 10.45 -13.18 30.61
C MET A 23 10.88 -14.61 30.27
N LEU A 24 11.42 -15.35 31.24
CA LEU A 24 11.79 -16.76 31.07
C LEU A 24 10.58 -17.68 30.86
N LYS A 25 9.48 -17.46 31.60
CA LYS A 25 8.21 -18.20 31.39
C LYS A 25 7.56 -17.90 30.03
N SER A 26 7.70 -16.67 29.53
CA SER A 26 7.26 -16.33 28.17
C SER A 26 8.10 -17.03 27.09
N LEU A 27 9.41 -17.20 27.31
CA LEU A 27 10.30 -17.90 26.37
C LEU A 27 10.07 -19.43 26.36
N GLU A 28 9.71 -20.04 27.49
CA GLU A 28 9.36 -21.47 27.54
C GLU A 28 8.03 -21.78 26.85
N ASN A 29 7.05 -20.85 26.91
CA ASN A 29 5.80 -20.97 26.17
C ASN A 29 5.97 -20.78 24.65
N LEU A 30 7.04 -20.10 24.22
CA LEU A 30 7.40 -19.97 22.79
C LEU A 30 8.12 -21.22 22.26
N LYS A 31 8.80 -21.99 23.13
CA LYS A 31 9.57 -23.18 22.74
C LYS A 31 8.73 -24.46 22.68
N SER A 32 7.54 -24.46 23.24
CA SER A 32 6.62 -25.61 23.29
C SER A 32 5.60 -25.66 22.15
N LYS A 33 5.63 -24.70 21.20
CA LYS A 33 4.72 -24.66 20.03
C LYS A 33 5.34 -25.10 18.71
N THR A 34 6.38 -25.93 18.73
CA THR A 34 6.99 -26.49 17.51
C THR A 34 7.44 -27.94 17.69
N ALA A 35 6.50 -28.88 17.63
CA ALA A 35 6.79 -30.27 17.26
C ALA A 35 5.52 -31.09 16.93
N SER A 36 5.07 -31.03 15.66
CA SER A 36 4.49 -32.20 15.00
C SER A 36 4.65 -32.06 13.48
N SER A 37 5.34 -33.02 12.87
CA SER A 37 5.56 -33.19 11.42
C SER A 37 5.25 -34.67 11.09
N PRO A 38 5.11 -35.15 9.84
CA PRO A 38 5.04 -34.46 8.53
C PRO A 38 3.82 -34.92 7.67
N SER A 39 3.19 -34.03 6.89
CA SER A 39 2.38 -34.48 5.74
C SER A 39 2.01 -33.33 4.84
N GLY A 40 2.33 -33.45 3.55
CA GLY A 40 1.65 -32.74 2.48
C GLY A 40 2.13 -31.32 2.27
N ARG A 41 2.70 -31.09 1.09
CA ARG A 41 2.98 -29.77 0.53
C ARG A 41 1.73 -28.90 0.62
N ASP A 42 1.83 -27.78 1.30
CA ASP A 42 1.23 -26.51 0.89
C ASP A 42 2.16 -25.42 1.40
N VAL A 43 3.08 -25.01 0.52
CA VAL A 43 3.75 -23.72 0.73
C VAL A 43 2.64 -22.70 0.50
N GLU A 44 2.17 -22.09 1.57
CA GLU A 44 1.32 -20.91 1.55
C GLU A 44 2.13 -19.75 0.93
N VAL A 45 2.33 -19.77 -0.40
CA VAL A 45 3.07 -18.74 -1.15
C VAL A 45 2.26 -17.45 -1.27
N PHE A 46 0.96 -17.49 -0.98
CA PHE A 46 0.05 -16.34 -1.13
C PHE A 46 -0.96 -16.25 0.02
N SER A 47 -0.50 -16.20 1.27
CA SER A 47 -1.38 -15.93 2.42
C SER A 47 -1.74 -14.46 2.48
N GLY A 48 -2.87 -14.15 1.85
CA GLY A 48 -3.57 -12.87 1.97
C GLY A 48 -3.64 -12.14 0.64
N ASN A 49 -4.82 -12.15 0.01
CA ASN A 49 -5.22 -11.02 -0.82
C ASN A 49 -5.01 -9.77 0.04
N MET A 50 -3.99 -8.98 -0.28
CA MET A 50 -3.73 -7.72 0.41
C MET A 50 -5.00 -6.89 0.27
N ASN A 51 -5.68 -6.64 1.39
CA ASN A 51 -6.86 -5.76 1.39
C ASN A 51 -6.46 -4.47 0.68
N LYS A 52 -7.30 -4.01 -0.25
CA LYS A 52 -7.10 -2.74 -0.95
C LYS A 52 -6.82 -1.67 0.11
N PRO A 53 -5.63 -1.03 0.13
CA PRO A 53 -5.30 -0.05 1.15
C PRO A 53 -6.35 1.05 1.14
N THR A 54 -7.13 1.13 2.21
CA THR A 54 -8.13 2.19 2.38
C THR A 54 -7.39 3.37 2.97
N MET A 55 -6.76 4.15 2.09
CA MET A 55 -5.86 5.24 2.47
C MET A 55 -6.69 6.48 2.83
N LYS A 56 -7.18 6.54 4.07
CA LYS A 56 -7.78 7.78 4.60
C LYS A 56 -6.68 8.73 5.00
N THR A 57 -6.79 9.99 4.60
CA THR A 57 -5.86 11.07 4.93
C THR A 57 -6.63 12.38 5.02
N ASP A 58 -6.02 13.40 5.60
CA ASP A 58 -6.63 14.73 5.70
C ASP A 58 -6.95 15.28 4.31
N LEU A 59 -8.17 15.82 4.15
CA LEU A 59 -8.61 16.45 2.91
C LEU A 59 -7.97 17.84 2.78
N PRO A 60 -7.44 18.20 1.60
CA PRO A 60 -6.96 19.55 1.37
C PRO A 60 -8.14 20.52 1.39
N CYS A 61 -7.93 21.73 1.93
CA CYS A 61 -8.81 22.84 1.60
C CYS A 61 -8.83 23.06 0.08
N SER A 62 -9.90 23.63 -0.46
CA SER A 62 -9.94 24.03 -1.87
C SER A 62 -8.75 24.91 -2.21
N GLN A 63 -8.14 24.66 -3.38
CA GLN A 63 -6.94 25.35 -3.86
C GLN A 63 -5.66 25.13 -3.03
N GLN A 64 -5.70 24.34 -1.97
CA GLN A 64 -4.49 23.97 -1.23
C GLN A 64 -3.61 23.02 -2.08
N HIS A 65 -2.30 23.18 -1.91
CA HIS A 65 -1.32 22.31 -2.55
C HIS A 65 -1.46 20.87 -2.05
N ILE A 66 -1.44 19.91 -2.97
CA ILE A 66 -1.40 18.48 -2.62
C ILE A 66 0.05 18.11 -2.39
N GLU A 67 0.39 17.82 -1.15
CA GLU A 67 1.78 17.58 -0.76
C GLU A 67 2.18 16.12 -0.89
N ARG A 68 1.20 15.19 -0.92
CA ARG A 68 1.47 13.75 -0.85
C ARG A 68 0.64 12.96 -1.85
N THR A 69 1.24 11.92 -2.42
CA THR A 69 0.61 11.02 -3.40
C THR A 69 -0.65 10.37 -2.83
N ASN A 70 -0.63 9.95 -1.57
CA ASN A 70 -1.79 9.34 -0.92
C ASN A 70 -2.99 10.30 -0.78
N GLN A 71 -2.73 11.58 -0.58
CA GLN A 71 -3.77 12.61 -0.55
C GLN A 71 -4.40 12.79 -1.92
N LEU A 72 -3.59 12.78 -2.99
CA LEU A 72 -4.11 12.79 -4.35
C LEU A 72 -5.00 11.57 -4.63
N VAL A 73 -4.50 10.36 -4.30
CA VAL A 73 -5.23 9.10 -4.47
C VAL A 73 -6.58 9.15 -3.76
N TYR A 74 -6.58 9.62 -2.52
CA TYR A 74 -7.79 9.71 -1.71
C TYR A 74 -8.80 10.70 -2.31
N CYS A 75 -8.36 11.91 -2.66
CA CYS A 75 -9.20 12.92 -3.31
C CYS A 75 -9.84 12.42 -4.61
N CYS A 76 -9.05 11.84 -5.52
CA CYS A 76 -9.55 11.30 -6.79
C CYS A 76 -10.46 10.09 -6.58
N THR A 77 -10.17 9.24 -5.58
CA THR A 77 -11.02 8.10 -5.25
C THR A 77 -12.41 8.55 -4.81
N LEU A 78 -12.50 9.58 -3.96
CA LEU A 78 -13.77 10.16 -3.52
C LEU A 78 -14.57 10.67 -4.72
N LEU A 79 -13.93 11.38 -5.66
CA LEU A 79 -14.58 11.88 -6.87
C LEU A 79 -15.12 10.75 -7.77
N HIS A 80 -14.36 9.65 -7.92
CA HIS A 80 -14.75 8.50 -8.75
C HIS A 80 -15.87 7.67 -8.12
N GLN A 81 -15.89 7.51 -6.79
CA GLN A 81 -16.93 6.76 -6.07
C GLN A 81 -18.31 7.42 -6.24
N ASP A 82 -18.36 8.74 -6.12
CA ASP A 82 -19.58 9.52 -6.27
C ASP A 82 -20.10 9.51 -7.72
N ALA A 83 -19.20 9.50 -8.71
CA ALA A 83 -19.56 9.31 -10.11
C ALA A 83 -20.09 7.89 -10.43
N SER A 84 -19.71 6.88 -9.63
CA SER A 84 -19.99 5.45 -9.85
C SER A 84 -21.13 4.89 -9.01
N SER A 85 -22.04 5.74 -8.49
CA SER A 85 -23.16 5.40 -7.58
C SER A 85 -24.25 4.46 -8.16
N LEU A 86 -23.89 3.51 -9.03
CA LEU A 86 -24.71 2.43 -9.56
C LEU A 86 -24.32 1.04 -9.01
N SER A 87 -23.46 0.93 -7.98
CA SER A 87 -23.00 -0.35 -7.44
C SER A 87 -23.68 -0.75 -6.10
N PRO A 88 -23.79 -2.06 -5.78
CA PRO A 88 -24.61 -2.57 -4.67
C PRO A 88 -24.05 -2.20 -3.28
N PRO A 89 -24.89 -2.22 -2.22
CA PRO A 89 -24.66 -1.54 -0.94
C PRO A 89 -23.57 -2.14 -0.02
N ASP A 90 -22.86 -3.18 -0.43
CA ASP A 90 -21.96 -3.92 0.47
C ASP A 90 -20.55 -3.30 0.61
N GLN A 91 -20.25 -2.22 -0.13
CA GLN A 91 -19.00 -1.46 0.01
C GLN A 91 -19.22 0.06 0.04
N ASN A 92 -20.40 0.52 0.46
CA ASN A 92 -20.62 1.94 0.70
C ASN A 92 -19.84 2.36 1.94
N GLN A 93 -18.59 2.76 1.73
CA GLN A 93 -17.85 3.54 2.69
C GLN A 93 -18.63 4.83 2.90
N LEU A 94 -19.41 4.86 3.99
CA LEU A 94 -20.29 5.96 4.29
C LEU A 94 -19.44 7.23 4.39
N LEU A 95 -19.68 8.17 3.49
CA LEU A 95 -18.97 9.44 3.48
C LEU A 95 -19.23 10.15 4.80
N ASN A 96 -18.17 10.61 5.46
CA ASN A 96 -18.31 11.48 6.62
C ASN A 96 -18.73 12.89 6.17
N GLU A 97 -19.20 13.71 7.12
CA GLU A 97 -19.71 15.05 6.83
C GLU A 97 -18.68 15.95 6.13
N ALA A 98 -17.39 15.82 6.48
CA ALA A 98 -16.31 16.58 5.85
C ALA A 98 -16.00 16.09 4.42
N GLU A 99 -15.98 14.76 4.19
CA GLU A 99 -15.84 14.15 2.86
C GLU A 99 -16.99 14.59 1.94
N ALA A 100 -18.22 14.60 2.45
CA ALA A 100 -19.40 15.03 1.70
C ALA A 100 -19.37 16.54 1.38
N ALA A 101 -18.99 17.38 2.35
CA ALA A 101 -18.86 18.82 2.14
C ALA A 101 -17.76 19.14 1.12
N TRP A 102 -16.61 18.48 1.22
CA TRP A 102 -15.50 18.63 0.28
C TRP A 102 -15.89 18.18 -1.13
N LEU A 103 -16.56 17.03 -1.27
CA LEU A 103 -17.06 16.56 -2.56
C LEU A 103 -18.04 17.53 -3.20
N ALA A 104 -18.96 18.10 -2.41
CA ALA A 104 -19.90 19.10 -2.90
C ALA A 104 -19.20 20.36 -3.40
N GLU A 105 -18.12 20.79 -2.74
CA GLU A 105 -17.32 21.93 -3.17
C GLU A 105 -16.59 21.64 -4.50
N ILE A 106 -15.82 20.56 -4.56
CA ILE A 106 -14.99 20.23 -5.73
C ILE A 106 -15.84 19.83 -6.95
N LYS A 107 -17.01 19.20 -6.76
CA LYS A 107 -17.93 18.90 -7.86
C LYS A 107 -18.41 20.15 -8.59
N ASN A 108 -18.56 21.25 -7.85
CA ASN A 108 -18.97 22.53 -8.42
C ASN A 108 -17.81 23.34 -8.99
N ASP A 109 -16.57 22.83 -8.88
CA ASP A 109 -15.36 23.43 -9.42
C ASP A 109 -14.70 22.52 -10.49
N PRO A 110 -15.05 22.69 -11.77
CA PRO A 110 -14.45 21.89 -12.85
C PRO A 110 -12.95 22.17 -13.03
N MET A 111 -12.46 23.33 -12.60
CA MET A 111 -11.03 23.65 -12.68
C MET A 111 -10.25 22.83 -11.67
N GLU A 112 -10.75 22.68 -10.44
CA GLU A 112 -10.13 21.82 -9.43
C GLU A 112 -10.18 20.34 -9.81
N GLN A 113 -11.28 19.85 -10.38
CA GLN A 113 -11.35 18.48 -10.91
C GLN A 113 -10.30 18.24 -12.00
N HIS A 114 -10.20 19.17 -12.96
CA HIS A 114 -9.18 19.10 -14.01
C HIS A 114 -7.77 19.20 -13.42
N ARG A 115 -7.54 20.03 -12.41
CA ARG A 115 -6.26 20.16 -11.72
C ARG A 115 -5.83 18.83 -11.08
N LEU A 116 -6.73 18.15 -10.36
CA LEU A 116 -6.46 16.85 -9.73
C LEU A 116 -6.07 15.81 -10.80
N GLN A 117 -6.84 15.73 -11.88
CA GLN A 117 -6.57 14.81 -12.98
C GLN A 117 -5.24 15.11 -13.68
N TRP A 118 -4.94 16.40 -13.87
CA TRP A 118 -3.68 16.85 -14.44
C TRP A 118 -2.49 16.47 -13.57
N ILE A 119 -2.58 16.63 -12.24
CA ILE A 119 -1.50 16.23 -11.31
C ILE A 119 -1.28 14.71 -11.42
N THR A 120 -2.34 13.90 -11.35
CA THR A 120 -2.27 12.44 -11.47
C THR A 120 -1.55 12.01 -12.76
N THR A 121 -1.92 12.63 -13.87
CA THR A 121 -1.29 12.40 -15.18
C THR A 121 0.18 12.79 -15.19
N ARG A 122 0.53 13.93 -14.60
CA ARG A 122 1.91 14.43 -14.53
C ARG A 122 2.80 13.54 -13.69
N MET A 123 2.30 12.95 -12.61
CA MET A 123 3.04 12.00 -11.80
C MET A 123 3.42 10.74 -12.61
N VAL A 124 2.48 10.18 -13.37
CA VAL A 124 2.77 9.03 -14.26
C VAL A 124 3.80 9.40 -15.31
N GLN A 125 3.65 10.56 -15.95
CA GLN A 125 4.62 11.02 -16.96
C GLN A 125 6.02 11.18 -16.36
N ALA A 126 6.14 11.84 -15.21
CA ALA A 126 7.41 12.02 -14.52
C ALA A 126 8.05 10.66 -14.14
N PHE A 127 7.25 9.72 -13.63
CA PHE A 127 7.69 8.37 -13.32
C PHE A 127 8.25 7.63 -14.54
N THR A 128 7.54 7.67 -15.67
CA THR A 128 8.00 7.00 -16.91
C THR A 128 9.28 7.61 -17.51
N GLN A 129 9.65 8.83 -17.11
CA GLN A 129 10.85 9.52 -17.57
C GLN A 129 12.02 9.40 -16.57
N ALA A 130 11.77 8.92 -15.35
CA ALA A 130 12.79 8.79 -14.32
C ALA A 130 13.77 7.66 -14.65
N ALA A 131 15.07 7.94 -14.54
CA ALA A 131 16.14 6.99 -14.84
C ALA A 131 16.29 5.88 -13.79
N PHE A 132 15.96 6.18 -12.52
CA PHE A 132 16.01 5.24 -11.42
C PHE A 132 14.72 5.32 -10.61
N LYS A 133 14.22 4.15 -10.18
CA LYS A 133 12.95 4.01 -9.48
C LYS A 133 13.21 3.07 -8.32
N ASP A 134 13.06 3.59 -7.10
CA ASP A 134 13.09 2.76 -5.92
C ASP A 134 11.70 2.15 -5.65
N SER A 135 11.66 1.20 -4.72
CA SER A 135 10.42 0.54 -4.31
C SER A 135 9.36 1.51 -3.80
N THR A 136 9.79 2.61 -3.17
CA THR A 136 8.88 3.65 -2.66
C THR A 136 8.18 4.36 -3.80
N THR A 137 8.93 4.76 -4.82
CA THR A 137 8.41 5.42 -6.03
C THR A 137 7.49 4.49 -6.82
N ILE A 138 7.82 3.20 -6.91
CA ILE A 138 6.98 2.19 -7.55
C ILE A 138 5.64 2.04 -6.79
N ALA A 139 5.69 1.92 -5.47
CA ALA A 139 4.48 1.80 -4.65
C ALA A 139 3.58 3.04 -4.78
N GLU A 140 4.18 4.24 -4.77
CA GLU A 140 3.45 5.49 -4.96
C GLU A 140 2.76 5.56 -6.32
N ILE A 141 3.45 5.26 -7.42
CA ILE A 141 2.83 5.37 -8.74
C ILE A 141 1.77 4.31 -8.98
N VAL A 142 1.98 3.09 -8.46
CA VAL A 142 1.01 2.00 -8.58
C VAL A 142 -0.25 2.32 -7.80
N SER A 143 -0.15 3.06 -6.69
CA SER A 143 -1.33 3.52 -5.93
C SER A 143 -2.26 4.45 -6.72
N LEU A 144 -1.77 5.09 -7.80
CA LEU A 144 -2.60 5.86 -8.72
C LEU A 144 -3.43 4.98 -9.66
N GLY A 145 -3.10 3.69 -9.82
CA GLY A 145 -3.77 2.75 -10.72
C GLY A 145 -5.31 2.86 -10.78
N PRO A 146 -6.02 2.78 -9.63
CA PRO A 146 -7.49 2.86 -9.58
C PRO A 146 -8.10 4.18 -10.08
N ILE A 147 -7.31 5.27 -10.10
CA ILE A 147 -7.80 6.61 -10.43
C ILE A 147 -7.30 7.10 -11.80
N LEU A 148 -6.52 6.30 -12.51
CA LEU A 148 -6.05 6.65 -13.84
C LEU A 148 -7.14 6.43 -14.89
N GLU A 149 -7.14 7.28 -15.92
CA GLU A 149 -7.84 6.99 -17.17
C GLU A 149 -7.19 5.84 -17.93
N GLU A 150 -7.96 5.19 -18.80
CA GLU A 150 -7.55 3.99 -19.54
C GLU A 150 -6.20 4.15 -20.24
N GLU A 151 -6.01 5.27 -20.96
CA GLU A 151 -4.76 5.55 -21.68
C GLU A 151 -3.56 5.60 -20.73
N HIS A 152 -3.67 6.35 -19.64
CA HIS A 152 -2.60 6.55 -18.67
C HIS A 152 -2.31 5.28 -17.86
N PHE A 153 -3.37 4.53 -17.51
CA PHE A 153 -3.24 3.22 -16.88
C PHE A 153 -2.49 2.25 -17.77
N ARG A 154 -2.88 2.13 -19.06
CA ARG A 154 -2.24 1.22 -20.01
C ARG A 154 -0.79 1.60 -20.29
N LYS A 155 -0.50 2.91 -20.33
CA LYS A 155 0.87 3.41 -20.47
C LYS A 155 1.73 3.02 -19.26
N LEU A 156 1.23 3.21 -18.03
CA LEU A 156 1.92 2.81 -16.81
C LEU A 156 2.14 1.29 -16.76
N LEU A 157 1.10 0.50 -17.09
CA LEU A 157 1.21 -0.96 -17.11
C LEU A 157 2.23 -1.45 -18.15
N SER A 158 2.17 -0.92 -19.37
CA SER A 158 3.13 -1.26 -20.43
C SER A 158 4.55 -0.92 -20.03
N PHE A 159 4.73 0.22 -19.36
CA PHE A 159 6.01 0.66 -18.83
C PHE A 159 6.55 -0.31 -17.77
N LEU A 160 5.75 -0.67 -16.77
CA LEU A 160 6.18 -1.61 -15.72
C LEU A 160 6.48 -3.01 -16.30
N ILE A 161 5.72 -3.47 -17.30
CA ILE A 161 5.99 -4.74 -17.99
C ILE A 161 7.35 -4.70 -18.68
N MET A 162 7.67 -3.58 -19.36
CA MET A 162 8.95 -3.39 -20.04
C MET A 162 10.11 -3.36 -19.04
N GLU A 163 10.01 -2.58 -17.96
CA GLU A 163 11.08 -2.54 -16.93
C GLU A 163 11.27 -3.92 -16.28
N PHE A 164 10.18 -4.67 -16.06
CA PHE A 164 10.26 -6.02 -15.53
C PHE A 164 10.90 -7.03 -16.51
N ASP A 165 10.65 -6.86 -17.82
CA ASP A 165 11.31 -7.66 -18.86
C ASP A 165 12.81 -7.34 -18.94
N GLU A 166 13.20 -6.07 -18.82
CA GLU A 166 14.60 -5.63 -18.88
C GLU A 166 15.39 -5.94 -17.59
N SER A 167 14.69 -6.22 -16.49
CA SER A 167 15.31 -6.56 -15.20
C SER A 167 16.17 -7.82 -15.30
N ARG A 168 17.41 -7.79 -14.81
CA ARG A 168 18.34 -8.93 -14.93
C ARG A 168 17.93 -10.15 -14.11
N LEU A 169 17.26 -9.91 -12.98
CA LEU A 169 16.75 -10.93 -12.06
C LEU A 169 15.23 -10.76 -11.92
N LEU A 170 14.61 -11.66 -11.18
CA LEU A 170 13.23 -11.49 -10.73
C LEU A 170 13.17 -10.30 -9.77
N ASP A 171 12.86 -9.12 -10.28
CA ASP A 171 12.67 -7.91 -9.49
C ASP A 171 11.32 -8.01 -8.75
N VAL A 172 11.39 -8.26 -7.44
CA VAL A 172 10.21 -8.48 -6.60
C VAL A 172 9.38 -7.20 -6.46
N GLU A 173 10.01 -6.03 -6.49
CA GLU A 173 9.32 -4.74 -6.34
C GLU A 173 8.51 -4.40 -7.59
N LEU A 174 9.10 -4.62 -8.77
CA LEU A 174 8.39 -4.48 -10.04
C LEU A 174 7.28 -5.54 -10.18
N LEU A 175 7.53 -6.79 -9.75
CA LEU A 175 6.50 -7.83 -9.77
C LEU A 175 5.34 -7.49 -8.84
N GLN A 176 5.62 -7.03 -7.62
CA GLN A 176 4.60 -6.59 -6.66
C GLN A 176 3.79 -5.42 -7.23
N GLY A 177 4.45 -4.44 -7.84
CA GLY A 177 3.82 -3.31 -8.50
C GLY A 177 2.91 -3.74 -9.66
N LEU A 178 3.36 -4.69 -10.50
CA LEU A 178 2.56 -5.28 -11.57
C LEU A 178 1.30 -5.98 -11.04
N VAL A 179 1.45 -6.80 -10.00
CA VAL A 179 0.32 -7.50 -9.38
C VAL A 179 -0.72 -6.51 -8.88
N GLN A 180 -0.28 -5.50 -8.12
CA GLN A 180 -1.16 -4.46 -7.58
C GLN A 180 -1.86 -3.68 -8.70
N LEU A 181 -1.14 -3.31 -9.77
CA LEU A 181 -1.72 -2.55 -10.88
C LEU A 181 -2.77 -3.38 -11.63
N VAL A 182 -2.49 -4.66 -11.90
CA VAL A 182 -3.45 -5.60 -12.51
C VAL A 182 -4.68 -5.78 -11.63
N GLN A 183 -4.50 -5.96 -10.32
CA GLN A 183 -5.62 -6.10 -9.37
C GLN A 183 -6.47 -4.83 -9.26
N SER A 184 -5.87 -3.66 -9.45
CA SER A 184 -6.55 -2.37 -9.37
C SER A 184 -7.29 -1.96 -10.64
N SER A 185 -7.18 -2.75 -11.72
CA SER A 185 -7.71 -2.40 -13.04
C SER A 185 -9.23 -2.28 -13.04
N SER A 186 -9.73 -1.18 -13.62
CA SER A 186 -11.12 -1.08 -14.05
C SER A 186 -11.44 -2.10 -15.17
N PRO A 187 -12.70 -2.56 -15.28
CA PRO A 187 -13.11 -3.41 -16.40
C PRO A 187 -12.77 -2.79 -17.76
N GLY A 188 -12.19 -3.57 -18.67
CA GLY A 188 -11.79 -3.12 -20.02
C GLY A 188 -10.40 -2.51 -20.12
N PHE A 189 -9.75 -2.16 -19.00
CA PHE A 189 -8.41 -1.56 -19.05
C PHE A 189 -7.31 -2.59 -19.33
N LEU A 190 -7.47 -3.83 -18.83
CA LEU A 190 -6.58 -4.95 -19.14
C LEU A 190 -6.93 -5.62 -20.46
N VAL A 191 -5.92 -5.83 -21.31
CA VAL A 191 -6.02 -6.62 -22.54
C VAL A 191 -5.20 -7.90 -22.43
N SER A 192 -5.61 -8.95 -23.14
CA SER A 192 -5.00 -10.29 -23.08
C SER A 192 -3.49 -10.27 -23.31
N ASP A 193 -3.01 -9.43 -24.23
CA ASP A 193 -1.59 -9.28 -24.56
C ASP A 193 -0.73 -8.91 -23.34
N ASN A 194 -1.27 -8.12 -22.41
CA ASN A 194 -0.53 -7.71 -21.20
C ASN A 194 -0.26 -8.91 -20.30
N LEU A 195 -1.28 -9.74 -20.07
CA LEU A 195 -1.14 -10.93 -19.22
C LEU A 195 -0.23 -11.97 -19.86
N ILE A 196 -0.36 -12.19 -21.17
CA ILE A 196 0.51 -13.10 -21.92
C ILE A 196 1.97 -12.67 -21.78
N LYS A 197 2.26 -11.38 -21.94
CA LYS A 197 3.63 -10.84 -21.76
C LYS A 197 4.13 -11.08 -20.34
N ILE A 198 3.37 -10.72 -19.30
CA ILE A 198 3.77 -10.91 -17.90
C ILE A 198 4.08 -12.39 -17.62
N PHE A 199 3.22 -13.33 -18.03
CA PHE A 199 3.44 -14.75 -17.81
C PHE A 199 4.63 -15.30 -18.61
N SER A 200 4.85 -14.81 -19.84
CA SER A 200 6.01 -15.18 -20.65
C SER A 200 7.32 -14.76 -19.97
N ILE A 201 7.40 -13.53 -19.46
CA ILE A 201 8.56 -13.02 -18.73
C ILE A 201 8.79 -13.88 -17.48
N LEU A 202 7.75 -14.08 -16.66
CA LEU A 202 7.84 -14.90 -15.45
C LEU A 202 8.36 -16.31 -15.73
N ARG A 203 7.86 -16.95 -16.80
CA ARG A 203 8.33 -18.28 -17.19
C ARG A 203 9.83 -18.29 -17.49
N VAL A 204 10.34 -17.31 -18.22
CA VAL A 204 11.78 -17.21 -18.55
C VAL A 204 12.61 -16.96 -17.29
N ARG A 205 12.11 -16.15 -16.35
CA ARG A 205 12.85 -15.77 -15.14
C ARG A 205 12.84 -16.84 -14.04
N LEU A 206 11.90 -17.78 -14.08
CA LEU A 206 11.76 -18.86 -13.10
C LEU A 206 12.39 -20.20 -13.53
N GLN A 207 12.92 -20.27 -14.76
CA GLN A 207 13.66 -21.43 -15.28
C GLN A 207 15.15 -21.32 -14.95
#